data_AF-A0A5C8U7E3-F1
#
_entry.id   AF-A0A5C8U7E3-F1
#
_cell.length_a   1.000
_cell.length_b   1.000
_cell.length_c   1.000
_cell.angle_alpha   90.00
_cell.angle_beta   90.00
_cell.angle_gamma   90.00
#
_symmetry.space_group_name_H-M   'P 1'
#
loop_
_entity.id
_entity.type
_entity.pdbx_description
1 polymer ?
#
loop_
_entity_poly.entity_id
_entity_poly.type
_entity_poly.pdbx_seq_one_letter_code
_entity_poly.pdbx_strand_id
1 'polypeptide(L)'
;MTERPALPRRVYIDQTNMRGHVTGIERVALDLFAPERLAPHEVRALRSPSLLRMMLDQHIAVPARGLADRSALFVFPGFPPGPLALALGRRCVTYIHDTFLLTRPQDLNWRARAYMAPSFALAMRLGRTFLVNSRTTGEDLRRLCRRDALVALLRPAVRDVFGLAGLAGPAAYV
;
A
#
# COMPACT_ATOMS: atom_id res chain seq x y z
N MET A 1 -12.06 -6.93 25.91
CA MET A 1 -12.85 -6.62 24.70
C MET A 1 -12.50 -7.67 23.67
N THR A 2 -13.32 -8.72 23.57
CA THR A 2 -13.02 -9.91 22.77
C THR A 2 -13.16 -9.55 21.29
N GLU A 3 -12.04 -9.51 20.56
CA GLU A 3 -12.07 -9.33 19.10
C GLU A 3 -12.90 -10.47 18.49
N ARG A 4 -14.04 -10.14 17.91
CA ARG A 4 -14.75 -11.08 17.05
C ARG A 4 -13.79 -11.45 15.90
N PRO A 5 -13.60 -12.74 15.58
CA PRO A 5 -12.80 -13.11 14.43
C PRO A 5 -13.43 -12.45 13.20
N ALA A 6 -12.66 -11.59 12.54
CA ALA A 6 -13.13 -10.91 11.34
C ALA A 6 -13.44 -11.99 10.29
N LEU A 7 -14.67 -11.99 9.78
CA LEU A 7 -15.06 -12.89 8.69
C LEU A 7 -14.06 -12.75 7.53
N PRO A 8 -13.69 -13.85 6.85
CA PRO A 8 -12.84 -13.77 5.67
C PRO A 8 -13.37 -12.73 4.67
N ARG A 9 -12.50 -11.82 4.23
CA ARG A 9 -12.83 -10.77 3.26
C ARG A 9 -12.08 -11.03 1.97
N ARG A 10 -12.59 -10.45 0.89
CA ARG A 10 -11.84 -10.32 -0.35
C ARG A 10 -10.89 -9.13 -0.28
N VAL A 11 -9.63 -9.35 -0.63
CA VAL A 11 -8.58 -8.35 -0.63
C VAL A 11 -7.96 -8.27 -2.03
N TYR A 12 -8.15 -7.13 -2.68
CA TYR A 12 -7.50 -6.84 -3.96
C TYR A 12 -6.18 -6.13 -3.73
N ILE A 13 -5.09 -6.66 -4.28
CA ILE A 13 -3.76 -6.04 -4.21
C ILE A 13 -3.45 -5.43 -5.57
N ASP A 14 -3.28 -4.11 -5.63
CA ASP A 14 -2.86 -3.43 -6.86
C ASP A 14 -1.40 -3.77 -7.17
N GLN A 15 -1.19 -4.51 -8.26
CA GLN A 15 0.12 -4.82 -8.83
C GLN A 15 0.15 -4.37 -10.30
N THR A 16 -0.73 -3.44 -10.70
CA THR A 16 -0.91 -3.05 -12.10
C THR A 16 0.30 -2.27 -12.65
N ASN A 17 1.06 -1.64 -11.76
CA ASN A 17 2.32 -0.94 -12.03
C ASN A 17 3.57 -1.85 -11.99
N MET A 18 3.48 -3.04 -11.36
CA MET A 18 4.61 -3.96 -11.21
C MET A 18 4.83 -4.72 -12.53
N ARG A 19 5.80 -4.27 -13.33
CA ARG A 19 6.09 -4.85 -14.65
C ARG A 19 7.56 -5.06 -14.88
N GLY A 20 7.90 -6.23 -15.43
CA GLY A 20 9.29 -6.55 -15.79
C GLY A 20 10.16 -6.64 -14.53
N HIS A 21 11.16 -5.76 -14.42
CA HIS A 21 12.06 -5.77 -13.28
C HIS A 21 11.38 -5.22 -12.02
N VAL A 22 11.18 -6.11 -11.06
CA VAL A 22 10.66 -5.77 -9.73
C VAL A 22 11.78 -5.12 -8.91
N THR A 23 11.58 -3.89 -8.49
CA THR A 23 12.49 -3.16 -7.59
C THR A 23 12.52 -3.80 -6.20
N GLY A 24 13.51 -3.43 -5.37
CA GLY A 24 13.58 -3.91 -3.98
C GLY A 24 12.33 -3.57 -3.17
N ILE A 25 11.79 -2.36 -3.36
CA ILE A 25 10.59 -1.89 -2.67
C ILE A 25 9.35 -2.69 -3.09
N GLU A 26 9.20 -2.97 -4.38
CA GLU A 26 8.09 -3.78 -4.89
C GLU A 26 8.21 -5.25 -4.42
N ARG A 27 9.42 -5.81 -4.32
CA ARG A 27 9.62 -7.15 -3.73
C ARG A 27 9.15 -7.22 -2.28
N VAL A 28 9.45 -6.19 -1.49
CA VAL A 28 8.98 -6.09 -0.10
C VAL A 28 7.45 -6.04 -0.05
N ALA A 29 6.83 -5.26 -0.92
CA ALA A 29 5.37 -5.20 -1.05
C ALA A 29 4.74 -6.56 -1.43
N LEU A 30 5.33 -7.27 -2.39
CA LEU A 30 4.87 -8.60 -2.80
C LEU A 30 4.93 -9.61 -1.65
N ASP A 31 6.00 -9.61 -0.86
CA ASP A 31 6.16 -10.50 0.29
C ASP A 31 5.18 -10.16 1.42
N LEU A 32 5.01 -8.87 1.71
CA LEU A 32 4.15 -8.38 2.79
C LEU A 32 2.67 -8.69 2.55
N PHE A 33 2.23 -8.59 1.29
CA PHE A 33 0.85 -8.83 0.87
C PHE A 33 0.68 -10.17 0.12
N ALA A 34 1.59 -11.11 0.35
CA ALA A 34 1.46 -12.46 -0.17
C ALA A 34 0.20 -13.15 0.41
N PRO A 35 -0.51 -14.00 -0.36
CA PRO A 35 -1.73 -14.66 0.09
C PRO A 35 -1.58 -15.38 1.44
N GLU A 36 -0.43 -16.00 1.67
CA GLU A 36 -0.12 -16.77 2.87
C GLU A 36 -0.02 -15.87 4.11
N ARG A 37 0.42 -14.62 3.94
CA ARG A 37 0.52 -13.61 5.00
C ARG A 37 -0.83 -12.99 5.35
N LEU A 38 -1.80 -13.07 4.44
CA LEU A 38 -3.12 -12.48 4.58
C LEU A 38 -4.22 -13.53 4.85
N ALA A 39 -3.85 -14.80 5.05
CA ALA A 39 -4.79 -15.83 5.47
C ALA A 39 -5.54 -15.38 6.74
N PRO A 40 -6.86 -15.63 6.84
CA PRO A 40 -7.69 -16.47 5.98
C PRO A 40 -8.37 -15.72 4.82
N HIS A 41 -7.92 -14.52 4.44
CA HIS A 41 -8.59 -13.70 3.43
C HIS A 41 -8.39 -14.21 1.99
N GLU A 42 -9.39 -13.98 1.13
CA GLU A 42 -9.28 -14.27 -0.31
C GLU A 42 -8.50 -13.14 -0.98
N VAL A 43 -7.23 -13.39 -1.33
CA VAL A 43 -6.35 -12.40 -1.94
C VAL A 43 -6.37 -12.50 -3.46
N ARG A 44 -6.59 -11.37 -4.15
CA ARG A 44 -6.55 -11.27 -5.61
C ARG A 44 -5.58 -10.17 -6.05
N ALA A 45 -4.51 -10.54 -6.72
CA ALA A 45 -3.61 -9.59 -7.36
C ALA A 45 -4.25 -9.00 -8.63
N LEU A 46 -4.26 -7.68 -8.75
CA LEU A 46 -4.66 -6.98 -9.96
C LEU A 46 -3.40 -6.64 -10.75
N ARG A 47 -3.26 -7.24 -11.94
CA ARG A 47 -2.10 -7.03 -12.82
C ARG A 47 -2.58 -6.50 -14.16
N SER A 48 -1.72 -5.71 -14.81
CA SER A 48 -2.02 -5.15 -16.13
C SER A 48 -0.84 -5.35 -17.09
N PRO A 49 -1.08 -5.82 -18.32
CA PRO A 49 -0.01 -6.12 -19.29
C PRO A 49 0.56 -4.88 -19.99
N SER A 50 -0.18 -3.76 -20.03
CA SER A 50 0.20 -2.56 -20.80
C SER A 50 -0.21 -1.27 -20.11
N LEU A 51 0.47 -0.15 -20.41
CA LEU A 51 0.29 1.11 -19.67
C LEU A 51 -1.17 1.59 -19.75
N LEU A 52 -1.74 1.53 -20.96
CA LEU A 52 -3.14 1.82 -21.19
C LEU A 52 -4.05 0.95 -20.33
N ARG A 53 -3.77 -0.37 -20.24
CA ARG A 53 -4.59 -1.28 -19.43
C ARG A 53 -4.47 -0.99 -17.94
N MET A 54 -3.28 -0.62 -17.43
CA MET A 54 -3.13 -0.17 -16.05
C MET A 54 -3.91 1.10 -15.77
N MET A 55 -3.86 2.09 -16.67
CA MET A 55 -4.65 3.30 -16.51
C MET A 55 -6.14 2.99 -16.43
N LEU A 56 -6.65 2.14 -17.32
CA LEU A 56 -8.05 1.68 -17.29
C LEU A 56 -8.37 0.89 -16.01
N ASP A 57 -7.49 -0.02 -15.59
CA ASP A 57 -7.71 -0.83 -14.39
C ASP A 57 -7.75 0.04 -13.13
N GLN A 58 -6.82 0.99 -12.97
CA GLN A 58 -6.74 1.89 -11.82
C GLN A 58 -7.89 2.90 -11.77
N HIS A 59 -8.29 3.47 -12.92
CA HIS A 59 -9.31 4.52 -12.95
C HIS A 59 -10.73 3.98 -13.04
N ILE A 60 -10.95 2.80 -13.61
CA ILE A 60 -12.30 2.30 -13.89
C ILE A 60 -12.52 0.96 -13.20
N ALA A 61 -11.68 -0.04 -13.46
CA ALA A 61 -11.96 -1.41 -13.02
C ALA A 61 -11.89 -1.57 -11.49
N VAL A 62 -10.96 -0.89 -10.83
CA VAL A 62 -10.82 -0.88 -9.36
C VAL A 62 -12.04 -0.25 -8.68
N PRO A 63 -12.45 1.01 -9.02
CA PRO A 63 -13.69 1.58 -8.50
C PRO A 63 -14.92 0.71 -8.77
N ALA A 64 -15.06 0.17 -9.98
CA ALA A 64 -16.19 -0.69 -10.34
C ALA A 64 -16.27 -1.93 -9.46
N ARG A 65 -15.14 -2.61 -9.21
CA ARG A 65 -15.07 -3.74 -8.26
C ARG A 65 -15.46 -3.31 -6.85
N GLY A 66 -15.00 -2.15 -6.40
CA GLY A 66 -15.33 -1.64 -5.07
C GLY A 66 -16.79 -1.23 -4.90
N LEU A 67 -17.49 -0.92 -6.00
CA LEU A 67 -18.94 -0.71 -6.02
C LEU A 67 -19.70 -2.02 -6.00
N ALA A 68 -19.25 -3.02 -6.77
CA ALA A 68 -19.86 -4.35 -6.86
C ALA A 68 -19.68 -5.19 -5.58
N ASP A 69 -18.54 -5.04 -4.90
CA ASP A 69 -18.23 -5.72 -3.64
C ASP A 69 -17.97 -4.68 -2.55
N ARG A 70 -19.00 -4.42 -1.73
CA ARG A 70 -18.93 -3.45 -0.63
C ARG A 70 -18.11 -3.96 0.57
N SER A 71 -17.84 -5.26 0.63
CA SER A 71 -17.06 -5.89 1.69
C SER A 71 -15.57 -5.95 1.37
N ALA A 72 -15.20 -5.86 0.09
CA ALA A 72 -13.81 -5.96 -0.36
C ALA A 72 -12.91 -4.82 0.13
N LEU A 73 -11.66 -5.16 0.41
CA LEU A 73 -10.55 -4.24 0.65
C LEU A 73 -9.67 -4.11 -0.59
N PHE A 74 -9.07 -2.95 -0.76
CA PHE A 74 -8.18 -2.63 -1.87
C PHE A 74 -6.89 -2.08 -1.31
N VAL A 75 -5.79 -2.77 -1.55
CA VAL A 75 -4.46 -2.40 -1.07
C VAL A 75 -3.62 -1.93 -2.25
N PHE A 76 -2.99 -0.76 -2.10
CA PHE A 76 -2.14 -0.14 -3.10
C PHE A 76 -0.70 -0.09 -2.59
N PRO A 77 0.09 -1.14 -2.85
CA PRO A 77 1.47 -1.21 -2.41
C PRO A 77 2.43 -0.52 -3.37
N GLY A 78 2.89 0.68 -3.01
CA GLY A 78 3.95 1.39 -3.74
C GLY A 78 3.49 2.27 -4.90
N PHE A 79 2.20 2.30 -5.23
CA PHE A 79 1.63 3.26 -6.18
C PHE A 79 0.40 3.97 -5.58
N PRO A 80 0.24 5.30 -5.73
CA PRO A 80 -0.94 5.97 -5.22
C PRO A 80 -2.21 5.48 -5.94
N PRO A 81 -3.32 5.25 -5.21
CA PRO A 81 -4.59 4.90 -5.83
C PRO A 81 -5.06 5.99 -6.79
N GLY A 82 -5.74 5.58 -7.86
CA GLY A 82 -6.41 6.52 -8.76
C GLY A 82 -7.47 7.36 -8.03
N PRO A 83 -7.78 8.59 -8.49
CA PRO A 83 -8.71 9.50 -7.83
C PRO A 83 -10.06 8.87 -7.46
N LEU A 84 -10.63 8.06 -8.36
CA LEU A 84 -11.91 7.40 -8.13
C LEU A 84 -11.84 6.27 -7.11
N ALA A 85 -10.68 5.61 -6.95
CA ALA A 85 -10.50 4.57 -5.94
C ALA A 85 -10.47 5.14 -4.52
N LEU A 86 -10.14 6.43 -4.35
CA LEU A 86 -10.20 7.12 -3.06
C LEU A 86 -11.64 7.23 -2.51
N ALA A 87 -12.65 7.18 -3.38
CA ALA A 87 -14.06 7.17 -2.97
C ALA A 87 -14.46 5.88 -2.21
N LEU A 88 -13.64 4.83 -2.26
CA LEU A 88 -13.83 3.61 -1.46
C LEU A 88 -13.56 3.83 0.04
N GLY A 89 -13.02 5.01 0.41
CA GLY A 89 -12.85 5.44 1.79
C GLY A 89 -11.93 4.51 2.57
N ARG A 90 -12.40 4.01 3.73
CA ARG A 90 -11.58 3.15 4.62
C ARG A 90 -11.19 1.81 3.99
N ARG A 91 -11.86 1.40 2.91
CA ARG A 91 -11.57 0.16 2.17
C ARG A 91 -10.41 0.33 1.19
N CYS A 92 -10.01 1.56 0.89
CA CYS A 92 -8.82 1.89 0.13
C CYS A 92 -7.65 2.07 1.11
N VAL A 93 -6.67 1.16 1.04
CA VAL A 93 -5.51 1.09 1.92
C VAL A 93 -4.27 1.35 1.10
N THR A 94 -3.55 2.44 1.36
CA THR A 94 -2.32 2.75 0.64
C THR A 94 -1.11 2.41 1.50
N TYR A 95 -0.19 1.61 0.98
CA TYR A 95 1.06 1.30 1.67
C TYR A 95 2.17 2.24 1.19
N ILE A 96 2.69 3.03 2.12
CA ILE A 96 3.61 4.14 1.89
C ILE A 96 5.00 3.74 2.37
N HIS A 97 5.96 3.83 1.47
CA HIS A 97 7.37 3.56 1.75
C HIS A 97 8.13 4.83 2.13
N ASP A 98 7.79 5.95 1.51
CA ASP A 98 8.35 7.29 1.74
C ASP A 98 7.33 8.37 1.32
N THR A 99 7.66 9.63 1.57
CA THR A 99 6.86 10.79 1.16
C THR A 99 7.57 11.63 0.08
N PHE A 100 8.54 11.06 -0.63
CA PHE A 100 9.47 11.83 -1.47
C PHE A 100 8.77 12.59 -2.60
N LEU A 101 7.67 12.01 -3.12
CA LEU A 101 6.84 12.62 -4.17
C LEU A 101 6.33 14.02 -3.82
N LEU A 102 6.24 14.36 -2.53
CA LEU A 102 5.81 15.68 -2.06
C LEU A 102 6.93 16.46 -1.36
N THR A 103 7.88 15.78 -0.73
CA THR A 103 8.92 16.44 0.07
C THR A 103 10.18 16.77 -0.71
N ARG A 104 10.41 16.13 -1.87
CA ARG A 104 11.59 16.34 -2.72
C ARG A 104 11.21 16.47 -4.20
N PRO A 105 10.41 17.48 -4.58
CA PRO A 105 9.98 17.64 -5.97
C PRO A 105 11.13 17.87 -6.95
N GLN A 106 12.28 18.35 -6.49
CA GLN A 106 13.51 18.55 -7.29
C GLN A 106 14.17 17.24 -7.74
N ASP A 107 13.96 16.14 -6.99
CA ASP A 107 14.53 14.83 -7.31
C ASP A 107 13.64 14.04 -8.29
N LEU A 108 12.47 14.60 -8.65
CA LEU A 108 11.51 13.96 -9.54
C LEU A 108 11.87 14.18 -11.00
N ASN A 109 11.90 13.08 -11.76
CA ASN A 109 11.80 13.19 -13.21
C ASN A 109 10.44 13.79 -13.61
N TRP A 110 10.38 14.35 -14.82
CA TRP A 110 9.19 15.07 -15.30
C TRP A 110 7.91 14.21 -15.30
N ARG A 111 8.01 12.89 -15.57
CA ARG A 111 6.87 11.98 -15.58
C ARG A 111 6.32 11.77 -14.17
N ALA A 112 7.20 11.52 -13.21
CA ALA A 112 6.84 11.38 -11.81
C ALA A 112 6.20 12.68 -11.29
N ARG A 113 6.74 13.83 -11.67
CA ARG A 113 6.18 15.15 -11.31
C ARG A 113 4.81 15.41 -11.94
N ALA A 114 4.58 15.00 -13.18
CA ALA A 114 3.32 15.25 -13.89
C ALA A 114 2.20 14.27 -13.52
N TYR A 115 2.53 13.02 -13.16
CA TYR A 115 1.54 11.96 -12.95
C TYR A 115 1.49 11.41 -11.51
N MET A 116 2.64 11.04 -10.95
CA MET A 116 2.69 10.37 -9.65
C MET A 116 2.50 11.34 -8.49
N ALA A 117 3.17 12.49 -8.51
CA ALA A 117 3.09 13.48 -7.44
C ALA A 117 1.66 14.04 -7.26
N PRO A 118 0.90 14.42 -8.31
CA PRO A 118 -0.48 14.85 -8.15
C PRO A 118 -1.40 13.76 -7.61
N SER A 119 -1.25 12.53 -8.09
CA SER A 119 -2.01 11.38 -7.61
C SER A 119 -1.73 11.10 -6.13
N PHE A 120 -0.46 11.17 -5.73
CA PHE A 120 -0.05 11.01 -4.35
C PHE A 120 -0.53 12.15 -3.45
N ALA A 121 -0.43 13.40 -3.89
CA ALA A 121 -0.99 14.56 -3.19
C ALA A 121 -2.50 14.40 -2.93
N LEU A 122 -3.24 13.93 -3.95
CA LEU A 122 -4.66 13.65 -3.80
C LEU A 122 -4.93 12.52 -2.81
N ALA A 123 -4.11 11.46 -2.85
CA ALA A 123 -4.19 10.37 -1.90
C ALA A 123 -3.93 10.86 -0.47
N MET A 124 -2.97 11.76 -0.24
CA MET A 124 -2.75 12.36 1.08
C MET A 124 -3.96 13.16 1.57
N ARG A 125 -4.57 13.93 0.67
CA ARG A 125 -5.70 14.80 0.99
C ARG A 125 -6.99 14.04 1.28
N LEU A 126 -7.29 12.98 0.52
CA LEU A 126 -8.58 12.29 0.55
C LEU A 126 -8.52 10.87 1.13
N GLY A 127 -7.34 10.27 1.16
CA GLY A 127 -7.13 8.92 1.69
C GLY A 127 -7.51 8.82 3.16
N ARG A 128 -7.99 7.63 3.54
CA ARG A 128 -8.49 7.37 4.90
C ARG A 128 -7.70 6.31 5.66
N THR A 129 -6.98 5.44 4.96
CA THR A 129 -6.26 4.32 5.56
C THR A 129 -4.89 4.20 4.91
N PHE A 130 -3.84 4.33 5.72
CA PHE A 130 -2.46 4.23 5.30
C PHE A 130 -1.71 3.22 6.17
N LEU A 131 -0.87 2.45 5.50
CA LEU A 131 0.12 1.59 6.13
C LEU A 131 1.50 2.19 5.83
N VAL A 132 2.39 2.21 6.82
CA VAL A 132 3.75 2.77 6.67
C VAL A 132 4.80 1.75 7.09
N ASN A 133 5.93 1.73 6.40
CA ASN A 133 7.04 0.82 6.71
C ASN A 133 7.86 1.21 7.96
N SER A 134 7.82 2.48 8.36
CA SER A 134 8.63 3.02 9.45
C SER A 134 7.88 4.08 10.26
N ARG A 135 8.34 4.34 11.49
CA ARG A 135 7.79 5.40 12.36
C ARG A 135 8.03 6.78 11.76
N THR A 136 9.24 7.03 11.27
CA THR A 136 9.62 8.29 10.60
C THR A 136 8.72 8.57 9.40
N THR A 137 8.52 7.58 8.51
CA THR A 137 7.57 7.72 7.38
C THR A 137 6.15 8.01 7.89
N GLY A 138 5.73 7.39 9.00
CA GLY A 138 4.45 7.67 9.65
C GLY A 138 4.31 9.10 10.15
N GLU A 139 5.35 9.63 10.79
CA GLU A 139 5.39 11.01 11.28
C GLU A 139 5.38 12.02 10.13
N ASP A 140 6.15 11.76 9.07
CA ASP A 140 6.17 12.56 7.84
C ASP A 140 4.80 12.54 7.16
N LEU A 141 4.22 11.36 7.02
CA LEU A 141 2.91 11.16 6.42
C LEU A 141 1.83 11.91 7.19
N ARG A 142 1.86 11.88 8.52
CA ARG A 142 0.89 12.59 9.39
C ARG A 142 0.88 14.10 9.17
N ARG A 143 2.00 14.70 8.76
CA ARG A 143 2.08 16.12 8.42
C ARG A 143 1.47 16.47 7.06
N LEU A 144 1.38 15.48 6.18
CA LEU A 144 0.91 15.64 4.80
C LEU A 144 -0.53 15.16 4.59
N CYS A 145 -0.93 14.11 5.31
CA CYS A 145 -2.22 13.46 5.12
C CYS A 145 -3.33 14.14 5.92
N ARG A 146 -4.57 13.82 5.55
CA ARG A 146 -5.77 14.19 6.29
C ARG A 146 -5.67 13.79 7.77
N ARG A 147 -6.10 14.68 8.68
CA ARG A 147 -5.91 14.53 10.14
C ARG A 147 -6.56 13.28 10.74
N ASP A 148 -7.76 12.92 10.27
CA ASP A 148 -8.51 11.76 10.74
C ASP A 148 -8.20 10.48 9.94
N ALA A 149 -7.17 10.49 9.10
CA ALA A 149 -6.71 9.26 8.45
C ALA A 149 -6.11 8.30 9.50
N LEU A 150 -6.39 7.01 9.31
CA LEU A 150 -5.68 5.95 10.00
C LEU A 150 -4.30 5.82 9.37
N VAL A 151 -3.26 5.94 10.18
CA VAL A 151 -1.87 5.65 9.80
C VAL A 151 -1.37 4.59 10.76
N ALA A 152 -1.10 3.39 10.25
CA ALA A 152 -0.62 2.27 11.03
C ALA A 152 0.74 1.78 10.52
N LEU A 153 1.60 1.40 11.45
CA LEU A 153 2.90 0.83 11.14
C LEU A 153 2.72 -0.62 10.69
N LEU A 154 3.27 -0.95 9.52
CA LEU A 154 3.38 -2.30 8.99
C LEU A 154 4.82 -2.49 8.51
N ARG A 155 5.66 -3.03 9.39
CA ARG A 155 7.07 -3.27 9.10
C ARG A 155 7.23 -4.64 8.44
N PRO A 156 7.98 -4.75 7.32
CA PRO A 156 8.37 -6.04 6.78
C PRO A 156 9.14 -6.84 7.83
N ALA A 157 8.76 -8.10 8.04
CA ALA A 157 9.55 -9.00 8.86
C ALA A 157 10.91 -9.23 8.18
N VAL A 158 12.00 -9.06 8.92
CA VAL A 158 13.32 -9.45 8.42
C VAL A 158 13.29 -10.98 8.35
N ARG A 159 13.43 -11.53 7.15
CA ARG A 159 13.64 -12.98 7.01
C ARG A 159 14.91 -13.33 7.75
N ASP A 160 14.92 -14.47 8.42
CA ASP A 160 16.12 -14.94 9.09
C ASP A 160 17.16 -15.38 8.05
N VAL A 161 17.97 -14.42 7.60
CA VAL A 161 19.00 -14.64 6.58
C VAL A 161 20.18 -15.42 7.15
N PHE A 162 20.38 -15.36 8.47
CA PHE A 162 21.53 -15.94 9.13
C PHE A 162 21.24 -17.31 9.77
N GLY A 163 20.00 -17.80 9.71
CA GLY A 163 19.60 -19.05 10.35
C GLY A 163 19.60 -18.97 11.89
N LEU A 164 19.41 -17.76 12.44
CA LEU A 164 19.52 -17.44 13.85
C LEU A 164 18.17 -17.32 14.57
N ALA A 165 17.06 -17.73 13.96
CA ALA A 165 15.71 -17.65 14.54
C ALA A 165 15.56 -18.40 15.88
N GLY A 166 16.51 -19.29 16.23
CA GLY A 166 16.58 -20.00 17.51
C GLY A 166 17.60 -19.46 18.51
N LEU A 167 18.32 -18.38 18.21
CA LEU A 167 19.25 -17.79 19.18
C LEU A 167 18.49 -17.08 20.31
N ALA A 168 19.08 -17.11 21.52
CA ALA A 168 18.59 -16.35 22.65
C ALA A 168 18.36 -14.89 22.20
N GLY A 169 17.18 -14.36 22.54
CA GLY A 169 16.69 -13.07 22.06
C GLY A 169 17.70 -11.93 22.28
N PRO A 170 17.53 -10.81 21.56
CA PRO A 170 18.50 -9.73 21.59
C PRO A 170 18.81 -9.31 23.02
N ALA A 171 20.09 -9.09 23.31
CA ALA A 171 20.48 -8.41 24.54
C ALA A 171 19.67 -7.11 24.64
N ALA A 172 19.06 -6.86 25.80
CA ALA A 172 18.31 -5.64 26.01
C ALA A 172 19.25 -4.45 25.77
N TYR A 173 18.99 -3.69 24.72
CA TYR A 173 19.69 -2.43 24.49
C TYR A 173 19.10 -1.43 25.48
N VAL A 174 19.92 -0.99 26.44
CA VAL A 174 19.61 0.09 27.39
C VAL A 174 19.84 1.43 26.71
#